data_AF-A0A6I1JV58-F1
#
_entry.id   AF-A0A6I1JV58-F1
#
_cell.length_a   1.000
_cell.length_b   1.000
_cell.length_c   1.000
_cell.angle_alpha   90.00
_cell.angle_beta   90.00
_cell.angle_gamma   90.00
#
_symmetry.space_group_name_H-M   'P 1'
#
loop_
_entity.id
_entity.type
_entity.pdbx_description
1 polymer ?
#
loop_
_entity_poly.entity_id
_entity_poly.type
_entity_poly.pdbx_seq_one_letter_code
_entity_poly.pdbx_strand_id
1 'polypeptide(L)'
;PAAPGGTVDFRVRRSKGFEGMAASPDGRFLYPLLEGALWDPATRGLEQVDGREYLRILEFDVQAGRYTGRHWKYVLDANGLSIGDFNMIDATTGLIIERDDNEGVAERACPAGQRAENCFHALPRIKRIWKIEMTDAGSAVRKIGFIDLLKIRDPSNRSRVPLSGGHFQMPFFTIENVDVVDADHIIVGNDNNLPFSSSRDPNKADGNEMVLLRVPEFLRAR
;
A
#
# COMPACT_ATOMS: atom_id res chain seq x y z
N PRO A 1 4.58 30.76 -13.27
CA PRO A 1 5.42 31.79 -13.94
C PRO A 1 4.67 33.12 -14.14
N ALA A 2 5.35 34.25 -13.94
CA ALA A 2 4.77 35.60 -14.07
C ALA A 2 4.75 36.15 -15.51
N ALA A 3 5.28 35.40 -16.48
CA ALA A 3 5.28 35.73 -17.90
C ALA A 3 4.98 34.49 -18.76
N PRO A 4 4.36 34.64 -19.94
CA PRO A 4 4.21 33.57 -20.93
C PRO A 4 5.58 32.98 -21.32
N GLY A 5 5.66 31.66 -21.47
CA GLY A 5 6.89 30.95 -21.83
C GLY A 5 7.83 30.59 -20.67
N GLY A 6 7.52 31.00 -19.43
CA GLY A 6 8.26 30.53 -18.26
C GLY A 6 7.98 29.06 -17.97
N THR A 7 9.02 28.24 -17.85
CA THR A 7 8.92 26.84 -17.44
C THR A 7 8.56 26.75 -15.95
N VAL A 8 7.57 25.92 -15.62
CA VAL A 8 7.30 25.49 -14.24
C VAL A 8 7.80 24.07 -14.13
N ASP A 9 8.71 23.82 -13.20
CA ASP A 9 9.18 22.47 -12.94
C ASP A 9 8.17 21.73 -12.05
N PHE A 10 7.58 20.68 -12.60
CA PHE A 10 6.65 19.82 -11.88
C PHE A 10 7.33 18.49 -11.59
N ARG A 11 7.64 18.26 -10.30
CA ARG A 11 8.22 16.99 -9.85
C ARG A 11 7.17 15.95 -9.46
N VAL A 12 5.93 16.38 -9.25
CA VAL A 12 4.80 15.51 -8.88
C VAL A 12 3.93 15.26 -10.12
N ARG A 13 3.41 14.04 -10.25
CA ARG A 13 2.48 13.67 -11.32
C ARG A 13 1.07 14.19 -11.02
N ARG A 14 0.19 14.22 -12.04
CA ARG A 14 -1.22 14.64 -11.89
C ARG A 14 -2.03 13.70 -10.98
N SER A 15 -1.68 12.42 -11.00
CA SER A 15 -2.15 11.38 -10.08
C SER A 15 -0.93 10.85 -9.32
N LYS A 16 -1.12 10.01 -8.31
CA LYS A 16 -0.07 9.51 -7.40
C LYS A 16 0.40 10.55 -6.38
N GLY A 17 -0.57 11.19 -5.73
CA GLY A 17 -0.38 12.19 -4.66
C GLY A 17 -0.13 11.53 -3.30
N PHE A 18 -0.66 12.09 -2.22
CA PHE A 18 -0.70 11.39 -0.94
C PHE A 18 -1.75 10.27 -0.98
N GLU A 19 -1.38 9.10 -0.46
CA GLU A 19 -2.26 7.92 -0.41
C GLU A 19 -2.41 7.44 1.04
N GLY A 20 -1.31 7.23 1.75
CA GLY A 20 -1.31 6.87 3.17
C GLY A 20 -0.85 8.02 4.06
N MET A 21 -1.27 8.04 5.31
CA MET A 21 -0.77 9.00 6.30
C MET A 21 -0.87 8.44 7.71
N ALA A 22 0.28 8.35 8.37
CA ALA A 22 0.32 7.94 9.77
C ALA A 22 0.46 9.14 10.71
N ALA A 23 0.10 8.98 11.98
CA ALA A 23 0.43 9.92 13.05
C ALA A 23 1.49 9.30 13.99
N SER A 24 2.39 10.13 14.54
CA SER A 24 3.24 9.68 15.65
C SER A 24 2.37 9.34 16.87
N PRO A 25 2.76 8.38 17.72
CA PRO A 25 1.95 7.98 18.88
C PRO A 25 1.63 9.12 19.87
N ASP A 26 2.50 10.14 19.92
CA ASP A 26 2.32 11.34 20.74
C ASP A 26 1.55 12.47 20.02
N GLY A 27 1.15 12.27 18.76
CA GLY A 27 0.44 13.25 17.93
C GLY A 27 1.28 14.47 17.51
N ARG A 28 2.59 14.48 17.79
CA ARG A 28 3.48 15.60 17.46
C ARG A 28 3.67 15.75 15.95
N PHE A 29 3.71 14.63 15.23
CA PHE A 29 4.01 14.58 13.80
C PHE A 29 2.95 13.79 13.04
N LEU A 30 2.73 14.20 11.79
CA LEU A 30 2.09 13.39 10.76
C LEU A 30 3.14 12.93 9.75
N TYR A 31 2.90 11.77 9.16
CA TYR A 31 3.75 11.16 8.16
C TYR A 31 3.02 10.86 6.85
N PRO A 32 2.69 11.89 6.03
CA PRO A 32 2.09 11.65 4.71
C PRO A 32 3.03 10.86 3.80
N LEU A 33 2.52 9.82 3.16
CA LEU A 33 3.20 8.96 2.21
C LEU A 33 2.63 9.16 0.80
N LEU A 34 3.51 9.45 -0.15
CA LEU A 34 3.13 9.53 -1.57
C LEU A 34 2.79 8.14 -2.13
N GLU A 35 1.82 8.07 -3.04
CA GLU A 35 1.48 6.87 -3.82
C GLU A 35 2.53 6.57 -4.89
N GLY A 36 3.21 7.60 -5.41
CA GLY A 36 4.15 7.48 -6.52
C GLY A 36 5.46 8.22 -6.30
N ALA A 37 6.51 7.70 -6.93
CA ALA A 37 7.83 8.32 -6.94
C ALA A 37 7.77 9.69 -7.63
N LEU A 38 8.56 10.64 -7.15
CA LEU A 38 8.70 11.94 -7.80
C LEU A 38 9.55 11.83 -9.07
N TRP A 39 9.33 12.75 -9.99
CA TRP A 39 10.27 12.99 -11.08
C TRP A 39 11.56 13.62 -10.54
N ASP A 40 12.68 13.11 -10.99
CA ASP A 40 14.02 13.63 -10.74
C ASP A 40 14.59 14.22 -12.04
N PRO A 41 14.66 15.56 -12.16
CA PRO A 41 15.23 16.22 -13.33
C PRO A 41 16.69 15.86 -13.59
N ALA A 42 17.47 15.51 -12.55
CA ALA A 42 18.88 15.19 -12.70
C ALA A 42 19.10 13.87 -13.43
N THR A 43 18.26 12.88 -13.18
CA THR A 43 18.30 11.57 -13.84
C THR A 43 17.37 11.48 -15.05
N ARG A 44 16.50 12.47 -15.26
CA ARG A 44 15.41 12.45 -16.25
C ARG A 44 14.55 11.21 -16.11
N GLY A 45 14.26 10.83 -14.88
CA GLY A 45 13.52 9.63 -14.52
C GLY A 45 12.73 9.80 -13.24
N LEU A 46 12.12 8.71 -12.78
CA LEU A 46 11.55 8.66 -11.44
C LEU A 46 12.66 8.50 -10.39
N GLU A 47 12.39 8.99 -9.19
CA GLU A 47 13.24 8.78 -8.01
C GLU A 47 13.42 7.28 -7.74
N GLN A 48 14.67 6.85 -7.73
CA GLN A 48 15.05 5.45 -7.55
C GLN A 48 16.28 5.29 -6.64
N VAL A 49 16.39 4.12 -6.03
CA VAL A 49 17.60 3.60 -5.38
C VAL A 49 17.84 2.20 -5.94
N ASP A 50 19.04 1.93 -6.45
CA ASP A 50 19.42 0.62 -7.01
C ASP A 50 18.44 0.08 -8.07
N GLY A 51 17.91 0.97 -8.93
CA GLY A 51 16.95 0.62 -9.98
C GLY A 51 15.52 0.38 -9.50
N ARG A 52 15.25 0.59 -8.21
CA ARG A 52 13.91 0.49 -7.59
C ARG A 52 13.35 1.86 -7.31
N GLU A 53 12.12 2.10 -7.73
CA GLU A 53 11.36 3.30 -7.36
C GLU A 53 11.17 3.37 -5.85
N TYR A 54 11.27 4.58 -5.30
CA TYR A 54 10.93 4.82 -3.89
C TYR A 54 9.87 5.91 -3.75
N LEU A 55 9.03 5.74 -2.75
CA LEU A 55 8.02 6.70 -2.33
C LEU A 55 8.54 7.52 -1.15
N ARG A 56 8.12 8.77 -1.03
CA ARG A 56 8.52 9.62 0.09
C ARG A 56 7.50 9.55 1.22
N ILE A 57 7.97 9.20 2.41
CA ILE A 57 7.28 9.46 3.67
C ILE A 57 7.78 10.81 4.17
N LEU A 58 6.93 11.83 4.26
CA LEU A 58 7.30 13.19 4.66
C LEU A 58 6.95 13.41 6.13
N GLU A 59 7.72 14.23 6.86
CA GLU A 59 7.35 14.61 8.23
C GLU A 59 6.70 16.00 8.26
N PHE A 60 5.51 16.07 8.86
CA PHE A 60 4.78 17.31 9.12
C PHE A 60 4.67 17.55 10.62
N ASP A 61 5.08 18.74 11.08
CA ASP A 61 4.96 19.15 12.47
C ASP A 61 3.60 19.79 12.73
N VAL A 62 2.76 19.11 13.52
CA VAL A 62 1.36 19.50 13.75
C VAL A 62 1.25 20.85 14.43
N GLN A 63 2.02 21.08 15.51
CA GLN A 63 1.94 22.34 16.26
C GLN A 63 2.62 23.50 15.53
N ALA A 64 3.65 23.24 14.71
CA ALA A 64 4.27 24.28 13.89
C ALA A 64 3.52 24.55 12.57
N GLY A 65 2.58 23.68 12.19
CA GLY A 65 1.79 23.80 10.96
C GLY A 65 2.63 23.77 9.68
N ARG A 66 3.76 23.04 9.68
CA ARG A 66 4.70 23.03 8.55
C ARG A 66 5.44 21.70 8.41
N TYR A 67 5.83 21.39 7.18
CA TYR A 67 6.77 20.31 6.89
C TYR A 67 8.13 20.60 7.52
N THR A 68 8.75 19.59 8.14
CA THR A 68 10.06 19.77 8.81
C THR A 68 11.23 19.71 7.82
N GLY A 69 11.00 19.16 6.62
CA GLY A 69 12.03 18.84 5.63
C GLY A 69 12.62 17.44 5.79
N ARG A 70 12.34 16.76 6.93
CA ARG A 70 12.67 15.35 7.10
C ARG A 70 11.75 14.49 6.26
N HIS A 71 12.30 13.42 5.72
CA HIS A 71 11.59 12.42 4.95
C HIS A 71 12.31 11.08 5.00
N TRP A 72 11.63 10.00 4.64
CA TRP A 72 12.21 8.67 4.46
C TRP A 72 11.86 8.13 3.08
N LYS A 73 12.65 7.16 2.61
CA LYS A 73 12.42 6.49 1.33
C LYS A 73 11.78 5.12 1.58
N TYR A 74 10.55 4.94 1.11
CA TYR A 74 9.90 3.63 1.04
C TYR A 74 10.20 3.00 -0.31
N VAL A 75 11.18 2.09 -0.36
CA VAL A 75 11.59 1.43 -1.62
C VAL A 75 10.61 0.31 -1.95
N LEU A 76 10.02 0.37 -3.15
CA LEU A 76 9.02 -0.60 -3.61
C LEU A 76 9.64 -1.97 -3.89
N ASP A 77 8.88 -3.06 -3.65
CA ASP A 77 9.32 -4.41 -4.00
C ASP A 77 9.36 -4.64 -5.51
N ALA A 78 8.59 -3.86 -6.26
CA ALA A 78 8.55 -3.78 -7.72
C ALA A 78 8.20 -2.37 -8.19
N ASN A 79 8.82 -1.95 -9.30
CA ASN A 79 8.49 -0.67 -9.91
C ASN A 79 7.04 -0.71 -10.42
N GLY A 80 6.34 0.41 -10.31
CA GLY A 80 4.92 0.51 -10.66
C GLY A 80 3.94 -0.10 -9.67
N LEU A 81 4.39 -0.51 -8.47
CA LEU A 81 3.47 -0.79 -7.36
C LEU A 81 2.97 0.50 -6.73
N SER A 82 1.89 0.37 -5.97
CA SER A 82 1.24 1.44 -5.23
C SER A 82 1.16 1.07 -3.76
N ILE A 83 0.92 2.07 -2.90
CA ILE A 83 0.52 1.82 -1.51
C ILE A 83 -1.00 1.98 -1.38
N GLY A 84 -1.55 1.56 -0.25
CA GLY A 84 -2.99 1.73 0.05
C GLY A 84 -3.28 2.32 1.43
N ASP A 85 -2.38 2.19 2.40
CA ASP A 85 -2.50 2.86 3.70
C ASP A 85 -1.17 2.87 4.44
N PHE A 86 -1.05 3.71 5.47
CA PHE A 86 0.10 3.79 6.37
C PHE A 86 -0.30 4.22 7.78
N ASN A 87 -0.02 3.38 8.79
CA ASN A 87 -0.22 3.71 10.21
C ASN A 87 1.00 3.34 11.08
N MET A 88 1.30 4.15 12.10
CA MET A 88 2.38 3.85 13.05
C MET A 88 1.91 2.82 14.08
N ILE A 89 2.80 1.90 14.45
CA ILE A 89 2.61 0.95 15.56
C ILE A 89 3.17 1.56 16.85
N ASP A 90 4.39 2.11 16.76
CA ASP A 90 5.11 2.74 17.86
C ASP A 90 5.93 3.94 17.34
N ALA A 91 6.88 4.44 18.13
CA ALA A 91 7.63 5.64 17.77
C ALA A 91 8.49 5.50 16.50
N THR A 92 8.86 4.28 16.11
CA THR A 92 9.77 4.05 14.98
C THR A 92 9.25 3.03 13.98
N THR A 93 8.24 2.24 14.30
CA THR A 93 7.71 1.21 13.40
C THR A 93 6.28 1.49 12.95
N GLY A 94 5.97 1.06 11.73
CA GLY A 94 4.66 1.26 11.11
C GLY A 94 4.26 0.15 10.14
N LEU A 95 3.01 0.17 9.71
CA LEU A 95 2.39 -0.75 8.76
C LEU A 95 2.09 -0.02 7.46
N ILE A 96 2.53 -0.55 6.32
CA ILE A 96 2.22 -0.01 4.99
C ILE A 96 1.61 -1.11 4.13
N ILE A 97 0.49 -0.83 3.48
CA ILE A 97 -0.04 -1.70 2.42
C ILE A 97 0.74 -1.41 1.14
N GLU A 98 1.31 -2.43 0.50
CA GLU A 98 1.92 -2.35 -0.84
C GLU A 98 1.23 -3.35 -1.77
N ARG A 99 0.76 -2.87 -2.91
CA ARG A 99 -0.09 -3.64 -3.83
C ARG A 99 0.17 -3.32 -5.29
N ASP A 100 -0.03 -4.33 -6.14
CA ASP A 100 -0.21 -4.09 -7.58
C ASP A 100 -1.64 -3.64 -7.89
N ASP A 101 -1.88 -3.24 -9.14
CA ASP A 101 -3.15 -2.70 -9.61
C ASP A 101 -4.05 -3.79 -10.22
N ASN A 102 -3.78 -5.08 -9.96
CA ASN A 102 -4.61 -6.18 -10.45
C ASN A 102 -5.57 -6.66 -9.36
N GLU A 103 -6.60 -7.38 -9.80
CA GLU A 103 -7.60 -8.01 -8.94
C GLU A 103 -8.02 -9.37 -9.50
N GLY A 104 -8.69 -10.19 -8.71
CA GLY A 104 -9.19 -11.48 -9.14
C GLY A 104 -8.57 -12.70 -8.46
N VAL A 105 -9.24 -13.83 -8.64
CA VAL A 105 -8.82 -15.14 -8.14
C VAL A 105 -8.57 -16.11 -9.29
N ALA A 106 -7.72 -17.12 -9.06
CA ALA A 106 -7.32 -18.08 -10.09
C ALA A 106 -8.52 -18.86 -10.67
N GLU A 107 -9.54 -19.12 -9.85
CA GLU A 107 -10.78 -19.81 -10.21
C GLU A 107 -11.70 -19.00 -11.16
N ARG A 108 -11.35 -17.74 -11.43
CA ARG A 108 -12.02 -16.82 -12.35
C ARG A 108 -11.06 -16.23 -13.38
N ALA A 109 -9.87 -16.79 -13.53
CA ALA A 109 -8.88 -16.32 -14.49
C ALA A 109 -9.31 -16.60 -15.94
N CYS A 110 -8.93 -15.71 -16.85
CA CYS A 110 -9.09 -15.98 -18.27
C CYS A 110 -8.20 -17.13 -18.72
N PRO A 111 -8.59 -17.88 -19.77
CA PRO A 111 -7.68 -18.81 -20.42
C PRO A 111 -6.38 -18.11 -20.82
N ALA A 112 -5.26 -18.85 -20.78
CA ALA A 112 -3.93 -18.29 -21.02
C ALA A 112 -3.87 -17.50 -22.34
N GLY A 113 -3.40 -16.25 -22.26
CA GLY A 113 -3.26 -15.35 -23.40
C GLY A 113 -4.57 -14.69 -23.88
N GLN A 114 -5.70 -14.94 -23.22
CA GLN A 114 -6.98 -14.35 -23.58
C GLN A 114 -7.38 -13.22 -22.64
N ARG A 115 -8.24 -12.34 -23.15
CA ARG A 115 -8.93 -11.30 -22.38
C ARG A 115 -10.42 -11.40 -22.69
N ALA A 116 -11.25 -11.42 -21.67
CA ALA A 116 -12.69 -11.34 -21.81
C ALA A 116 -13.29 -10.59 -20.61
N GLU A 117 -14.53 -10.12 -20.77
CA GLU A 117 -15.22 -9.34 -19.74
C GLU A 117 -15.71 -10.20 -18.57
N ASN A 118 -15.82 -11.51 -18.75
CA ASN A 118 -16.32 -12.46 -17.75
C ASN A 118 -15.21 -13.24 -17.03
N CYS A 119 -13.97 -12.77 -17.06
CA CYS A 119 -12.83 -13.38 -16.38
C CYS A 119 -11.72 -12.35 -16.08
N PHE A 120 -10.82 -12.69 -15.15
CA PHE A 120 -9.67 -11.86 -14.81
C PHE A 120 -8.47 -12.21 -15.71
N HIS A 121 -8.06 -11.25 -16.55
CA HIS A 121 -6.96 -11.46 -17.49
C HIS A 121 -5.57 -11.23 -16.88
N ALA A 122 -5.49 -10.52 -15.76
CA ALA A 122 -4.29 -10.28 -14.98
C ALA A 122 -4.62 -10.45 -13.51
N LEU A 123 -4.06 -11.48 -12.88
CA LEU A 123 -4.27 -11.76 -11.47
C LEU A 123 -3.27 -10.97 -10.60
N PRO A 124 -3.65 -10.62 -9.37
CA PRO A 124 -2.76 -9.99 -8.42
C PRO A 124 -1.60 -10.92 -8.04
N ARG A 125 -0.44 -10.32 -7.85
CA ARG A 125 0.82 -10.98 -7.49
C ARG A 125 1.40 -10.44 -6.20
N ILE A 126 1.17 -9.16 -5.90
CA ILE A 126 1.65 -8.48 -4.71
C ILE A 126 0.45 -7.78 -4.07
N LYS A 127 0.04 -8.27 -2.90
CA LYS A 127 -0.86 -7.61 -1.95
C LYS A 127 -0.27 -7.86 -0.56
N ARG A 128 0.46 -6.89 0.00
CA ARG A 128 1.26 -7.09 1.21
C ARG A 128 0.99 -6.02 2.24
N ILE A 129 1.04 -6.40 3.51
CA ILE A 129 1.19 -5.46 4.63
C ILE A 129 2.63 -5.58 5.09
N TRP A 130 3.41 -4.54 4.85
CA TRP A 130 4.79 -4.41 5.31
C TRP A 130 4.84 -3.83 6.71
N LYS A 131 5.60 -4.45 7.61
CA LYS A 131 6.10 -3.79 8.80
C LYS A 131 7.43 -3.12 8.47
N ILE A 132 7.52 -1.83 8.75
CA ILE A 132 8.72 -1.04 8.50
C ILE A 132 9.27 -0.44 9.78
N GLU A 133 10.54 -0.01 9.74
CA GLU A 133 11.19 0.80 10.76
C GLU A 133 11.82 2.06 10.13
N MET A 134 11.59 3.20 10.79
CA MET A 134 11.96 4.56 10.38
C MET A 134 12.91 5.18 11.40
N THR A 135 14.20 4.82 11.38
CA THR A 135 15.20 5.40 12.31
C THR A 135 15.86 6.66 11.76
N ASP A 136 16.38 6.59 10.53
CA ASP A 136 17.26 7.63 9.98
C ASP A 136 16.57 8.41 8.88
N ALA A 137 16.25 9.67 9.16
CA ALA A 137 15.68 10.56 8.16
C ALA A 137 16.66 10.78 6.99
N GLY A 138 16.14 10.74 5.77
CA GLY A 138 16.87 10.81 4.50
C GLY A 138 17.23 9.44 3.91
N SER A 139 17.19 8.39 4.74
CA SER A 139 17.52 7.01 4.36
C SER A 139 16.29 6.21 3.93
N ALA A 140 16.54 5.04 3.35
CA ALA A 140 15.50 4.05 3.14
C ALA A 140 15.01 3.47 4.47
N VAL A 141 13.70 3.29 4.61
CA VAL A 141 13.13 2.58 5.75
C VAL A 141 13.54 1.11 5.70
N ARG A 142 13.69 0.49 6.86
CA ARG A 142 13.98 -0.94 6.94
C ARG A 142 12.67 -1.73 6.86
N LYS A 143 12.53 -2.61 5.88
CA LYS A 143 11.43 -3.57 5.78
C LYS A 143 11.73 -4.78 6.70
N ILE A 144 10.97 -4.93 7.79
CA ILE A 144 11.16 -5.97 8.81
C ILE A 144 10.58 -7.32 8.32
N GLY A 145 9.39 -7.27 7.73
CA GLY A 145 8.68 -8.44 7.24
C GLY A 145 7.32 -8.04 6.68
N PHE A 146 6.60 -8.99 6.09
CA PHE A 146 5.27 -8.73 5.53
C PHE A 146 4.27 -9.87 5.78
N ILE A 147 2.99 -9.51 5.73
CA ILE A 147 1.87 -10.43 5.59
C ILE A 147 1.45 -10.45 4.11
N ASP A 148 1.35 -11.65 3.53
CA ASP A 148 0.86 -11.85 2.15
C ASP A 148 -0.67 -11.99 2.17
N LEU A 149 -1.38 -10.95 1.70
CA LEU A 149 -2.84 -10.91 1.68
C LEU A 149 -3.46 -11.84 0.62
N LEU A 150 -2.65 -12.44 -0.25
CA LEU A 150 -3.07 -13.49 -1.17
C LEU A 150 -2.88 -14.91 -0.58
N LYS A 151 -2.34 -15.04 0.63
CA LYS A 151 -2.01 -16.34 1.25
C LYS A 151 -2.38 -16.41 2.74
N ILE A 152 -3.52 -15.83 3.10
CA ILE A 152 -4.00 -15.85 4.50
C ILE A 152 -4.51 -17.26 4.81
N ARG A 153 -3.97 -17.85 5.88
CA ARG A 153 -4.44 -19.16 6.37
C ARG A 153 -5.74 -18.98 7.15
N ASP A 154 -6.68 -19.90 6.97
CA ASP A 154 -7.93 -19.94 7.71
C ASP A 154 -8.04 -21.21 8.57
N PRO A 155 -7.21 -21.35 9.62
CA PRO A 155 -7.14 -22.59 10.41
C PRO A 155 -8.40 -22.88 11.22
N SER A 156 -9.28 -21.89 11.40
CA SER A 156 -10.52 -22.01 12.15
C SER A 156 -11.76 -21.95 11.27
N ASN A 157 -11.60 -22.06 9.94
CA ASN A 157 -12.68 -22.05 8.95
C ASN A 157 -13.67 -20.89 9.14
N ARG A 158 -13.13 -19.67 9.30
CA ARG A 158 -13.87 -18.43 9.55
C ARG A 158 -14.28 -17.71 8.27
N SER A 159 -13.66 -18.05 7.13
CA SER A 159 -13.94 -17.40 5.86
C SER A 159 -15.42 -17.51 5.50
N ARG A 160 -16.02 -16.38 5.12
CA ARG A 160 -17.40 -16.30 4.63
C ARG A 160 -17.49 -16.33 3.10
N VAL A 161 -16.34 -16.37 2.44
CA VAL A 161 -16.18 -16.48 0.99
C VAL A 161 -15.39 -17.74 0.65
N PRO A 162 -15.51 -18.27 -0.58
CA PRO A 162 -14.70 -19.40 -1.01
C PRO A 162 -13.19 -19.10 -0.88
N LEU A 163 -12.44 -20.10 -0.41
CA LEU A 163 -10.99 -20.04 -0.41
C LEU A 163 -10.48 -20.17 -1.85
N SER A 164 -9.44 -19.41 -2.19
CA SER A 164 -8.73 -19.54 -3.47
C SER A 164 -7.38 -20.17 -3.23
N GLY A 165 -7.07 -21.26 -3.95
CA GLY A 165 -5.86 -22.05 -3.71
C GLY A 165 -5.69 -22.55 -2.27
N GLY A 166 -6.79 -22.74 -1.53
CA GLY A 166 -6.78 -23.15 -0.11
C GLY A 166 -6.54 -22.02 0.90
N HIS A 167 -6.53 -20.77 0.45
CA HIS A 167 -6.30 -19.59 1.29
C HIS A 167 -7.48 -18.63 1.25
N PHE A 168 -7.70 -17.91 2.36
CA PHE A 168 -8.47 -16.68 2.31
C PHE A 168 -7.61 -15.64 1.60
N GLN A 169 -8.19 -14.90 0.67
CA GLN A 169 -7.48 -13.88 -0.09
C GLN A 169 -8.25 -12.57 -0.05
N MET A 170 -7.49 -11.47 -0.01
CA MET A 170 -7.96 -10.12 -0.30
C MET A 170 -7.38 -9.69 -1.66
N PRO A 171 -7.91 -10.20 -2.78
CA PRO A 171 -7.36 -9.98 -4.12
C PRO A 171 -7.84 -8.66 -4.73
N PHE A 172 -7.84 -7.58 -3.94
CA PHE A 172 -8.56 -6.36 -4.27
C PHE A 172 -7.66 -5.31 -4.90
N PHE A 173 -8.23 -4.50 -5.78
CA PHE A 173 -7.56 -3.30 -6.29
C PHE A 173 -7.31 -2.28 -5.16
N THR A 174 -8.31 -2.08 -4.31
CA THR A 174 -8.43 -1.01 -3.30
C THR A 174 -8.40 -1.55 -1.87
N ILE A 175 -7.28 -2.18 -1.50
CA ILE A 175 -6.98 -2.47 -0.09
C ILE A 175 -6.46 -1.17 0.54
N GLU A 176 -7.35 -0.43 1.19
CA GLU A 176 -7.10 0.98 1.54
C GLU A 176 -7.02 1.23 3.06
N ASN A 177 -7.08 0.18 3.90
CA ASN A 177 -6.99 0.36 5.35
C ASN A 177 -6.16 -0.74 6.03
N VAL A 178 -5.27 -0.32 6.93
CA VAL A 178 -4.60 -1.21 7.89
C VAL A 178 -4.38 -0.49 9.22
N ASP A 179 -4.71 -1.13 10.34
CA ASP A 179 -4.37 -0.60 11.66
C ASP A 179 -4.15 -1.70 12.69
N VAL A 180 -3.46 -1.37 13.78
CA VAL A 180 -3.30 -2.23 14.95
C VAL A 180 -4.56 -2.18 15.80
N VAL A 181 -5.10 -3.34 16.16
CA VAL A 181 -6.26 -3.43 17.05
C VAL A 181 -5.83 -3.69 18.49
N ASP A 182 -4.86 -4.60 18.66
CA ASP A 182 -4.25 -4.92 19.95
C ASP A 182 -2.85 -5.54 19.75
N ALA A 183 -2.24 -6.07 20.82
CA ALA A 183 -0.89 -6.62 20.80
C ALA A 183 -0.69 -7.83 19.84
N ASP A 184 -1.77 -8.49 19.44
CA ASP A 184 -1.78 -9.70 18.63
C ASP A 184 -2.53 -9.52 17.31
N HIS A 185 -3.29 -8.43 17.11
CA HIS A 185 -4.19 -8.29 15.98
C HIS A 185 -4.02 -7.00 15.19
N ILE A 186 -4.23 -7.11 13.88
CA ILE A 186 -4.44 -5.98 12.97
C ILE A 186 -5.80 -6.09 12.28
N ILE A 187 -6.36 -4.96 11.87
CA ILE A 187 -7.52 -4.90 10.98
C ILE A 187 -7.05 -4.50 9.58
N VAL A 188 -7.66 -5.09 8.55
CA VAL A 188 -7.41 -4.79 7.14
C VAL A 188 -8.74 -4.51 6.45
N GLY A 189 -8.82 -3.41 5.69
CA GLY A 189 -10.02 -2.96 5.00
C GLY A 189 -9.91 -3.04 3.48
N ASN A 190 -11.03 -3.38 2.85
CA ASN A 190 -11.27 -3.22 1.41
C ASN A 190 -12.32 -2.13 1.21
N ASP A 191 -11.97 -1.09 0.48
CA ASP A 191 -12.94 -0.19 -0.15
C ASP A 191 -13.32 -0.82 -1.49
N ASN A 192 -14.59 -1.18 -1.70
CA ASN A 192 -14.98 -1.86 -2.92
C ASN A 192 -14.97 -0.98 -4.18
N ASN A 193 -14.63 0.31 -4.07
CA ASN A 193 -14.44 1.24 -5.18
C ASN A 193 -15.61 1.22 -6.18
N LEU A 194 -16.84 1.21 -5.66
CA LEU A 194 -18.05 1.08 -6.48
C LEU A 194 -18.18 2.25 -7.49
N PRO A 195 -18.45 2.00 -8.79
CA PRO A 195 -18.74 0.71 -9.45
C PRO A 195 -17.56 0.09 -10.22
N PHE A 196 -16.32 0.46 -9.92
CA PHE A 196 -15.16 0.21 -10.80
C PHE A 196 -14.40 -1.10 -10.52
N SER A 197 -14.59 -1.75 -9.37
CA SER A 197 -13.92 -3.01 -8.99
C SER A 197 -14.90 -4.19 -8.88
N SER A 198 -14.46 -5.37 -9.33
CA SER A 198 -15.19 -6.65 -9.18
C SER A 198 -14.50 -7.63 -8.23
N SER A 199 -13.17 -7.50 -8.09
CA SER A 199 -12.34 -8.14 -7.06
C SER A 199 -12.31 -9.68 -7.03
N ARG A 200 -13.41 -10.39 -6.76
CA ARG A 200 -13.46 -11.88 -6.73
C ARG A 200 -14.34 -12.51 -7.79
N ASP A 201 -15.38 -11.83 -8.25
CA ASP A 201 -16.33 -12.38 -9.24
C ASP A 201 -16.53 -11.38 -10.39
N PRO A 202 -16.15 -11.71 -11.64
CA PRO A 202 -16.22 -10.77 -12.75
C PRO A 202 -17.62 -10.17 -12.94
N ASN A 203 -17.69 -8.85 -13.15
CA ASN A 203 -18.94 -8.10 -13.34
C ASN A 203 -19.87 -8.06 -12.13
N LYS A 204 -19.34 -8.37 -10.94
CA LYS A 204 -20.07 -8.24 -9.68
C LYS A 204 -19.22 -7.43 -8.73
N ALA A 205 -19.73 -6.27 -8.32
CA ALA A 205 -19.08 -5.47 -7.29
C ALA A 205 -18.90 -6.31 -6.01
N ASP A 206 -17.70 -6.27 -5.45
CA ASP A 206 -17.40 -6.97 -4.20
C ASP A 206 -17.91 -6.17 -2.99
N GLY A 207 -17.88 -6.78 -1.82
CA GLY A 207 -18.22 -6.12 -0.57
C GLY A 207 -17.13 -5.16 -0.12
N ASN A 208 -17.55 -4.11 0.61
CA ASN A 208 -16.65 -3.50 1.58
C ASN A 208 -16.38 -4.53 2.68
N GLU A 209 -15.11 -4.81 2.94
CA GLU A 209 -14.70 -5.85 3.88
C GLU A 209 -13.80 -5.30 4.96
N MET A 210 -13.98 -5.81 6.18
CA MET A 210 -13.05 -5.62 7.29
C MET A 210 -12.65 -7.00 7.80
N VAL A 211 -11.35 -7.27 7.82
CA VAL A 211 -10.79 -8.56 8.25
C VAL A 211 -9.88 -8.34 9.44
N LEU A 212 -10.15 -9.05 10.54
CA LEU A 212 -9.28 -9.07 11.71
C LEU A 212 -8.27 -10.22 11.57
N LEU A 213 -6.99 -9.90 11.52
CA LEU A 213 -5.90 -10.89 11.42
C LEU A 213 -5.15 -10.98 12.74
N ARG A 214 -4.99 -12.20 13.25
CA ARG A 214 -4.11 -12.49 14.40
C ARG A 214 -2.68 -12.73 13.91
N VAL A 215 -1.76 -11.81 14.23
CA VAL A 215 -0.39 -11.74 13.69
C VAL A 215 0.67 -11.37 14.75
N PRO A 216 0.71 -12.03 15.92
CA PRO A 216 1.57 -11.64 17.03
C PRO A 216 3.06 -11.72 16.72
N GLU A 217 3.51 -12.72 15.95
CA GLU A 217 4.91 -12.86 15.57
C GLU A 217 5.37 -11.70 14.69
N PHE A 218 4.51 -11.28 13.75
CA PHE A 218 4.76 -10.14 12.88
C PHE A 218 4.82 -8.82 13.66
N LEU A 219 3.87 -8.58 14.58
CA LEU A 219 3.88 -7.38 15.43
C LEU A 219 5.07 -7.32 16.39
N ARG A 220 5.61 -8.46 16.84
CA ARG A 220 6.78 -8.51 17.73
C ARG A 220 8.12 -8.56 17.01
N ALA A 221 8.15 -8.88 15.71
CA ALA A 221 9.38 -8.93 14.93
C ALA A 221 10.16 -7.60 15.00
N ARG A 222 11.48 -7.70 15.12
CA ARG A 222 12.41 -6.57 15.07
C ARG A 222 13.33 -6.80 13.89
#